data_AF-K2B1Q2-F1
#
_entry.id   AF-K2B1Q2-F1
#
_cell.length_a   1.000
_cell.length_b   1.000
_cell.length_c   1.000
_cell.angle_alpha   90.00
_cell.angle_beta   90.00
_cell.angle_gamma   90.00
#
_symmetry.space_group_name_H-M   'P 1'
#
loop_
_entity.id
_entity.type
_entity.pdbx_description
1 polymer ?
#
loop_
_entity_poly.entity_id
_entity_poly.type
_entity_poly.pdbx_seq_one_letter_code
_entity_poly.pdbx_strand_id
1 'polypeptide(L)'
;MDVGGIIASTVDITNANFLAGKYIFDGSSNYAGAVINQGTIIAAEHGLVALVGNNVRNDGTIHARLGNIVLGSGDKFTLDLYGDQLINFSVDAGSTSAATDENGQVMRDGVKNKGSLIADGGTILVSAKAAQGVLDRAINMEGVAQTRSVAQKGGVITLSGHEGVIRVAGKMDASGKAIGSKGGKVKVLAKRVKVEAPTVIDVSGDLGGGEMLIGGNYQGKGPEQNALFTQVGSGVSLYADAITNGDGGRIIVWADEATQFAGTIFARGGTLGGDGGFVETSAHYLDVMGAKINLSAPAGQTGMWLLDPTDVTISGDATANESFADGTYTPSTNTANILASELLGNLATTNVAVLTASAGAGSGDITINSALTWTSVNTLTLTASRNIAINSDITAVNGGLILTAGAATDTITVTAAIDVNNFNLTRGIWSQVTDPLPGFTVRNNFQINSGTMPNSNARFLRATAGAGTSGDPYIIADLYGLQGIGSDSTTLSKYYKLSGSIDLAATQNWNSGAGWVPIGNELASSSFTGS
;
A
#
# COMPACT_ATOMS: atom_id res chain seq x y z
N MET A 1 7.25 30.22 26.83
CA MET A 1 8.44 29.64 27.46
C MET A 1 9.53 29.56 26.40
N ASP A 2 10.74 30.01 26.72
CA ASP A 2 11.93 29.93 25.87
C ASP A 2 13.03 29.24 26.71
N VAL A 3 13.53 28.09 26.23
CA VAL A 3 14.34 27.15 27.00
C VAL A 3 15.36 26.43 26.11
N GLY A 4 16.44 25.89 26.68
CA GLY A 4 17.33 24.96 25.96
C GLY A 4 16.65 23.62 25.65
N GLY A 5 15.78 23.18 26.55
CA GLY A 5 14.90 22.02 26.44
C GLY A 5 14.01 21.93 27.68
N ILE A 6 12.92 21.18 27.59
CA ILE A 6 11.97 21.01 28.70
C ILE A 6 11.36 19.61 28.68
N ILE A 7 11.22 19.04 29.88
CA ILE A 7 10.38 17.88 30.15
C ILE A 7 9.35 18.33 31.18
N ALA A 8 8.07 18.24 30.86
CA ALA A 8 6.98 18.50 31.79
C ALA A 8 6.20 17.20 32.01
N SER A 9 6.08 16.77 33.27
CA SER A 9 5.40 15.53 33.61
C SER A 9 4.47 15.59 34.81
N THR A 10 3.42 14.78 34.78
CA THR A 10 2.58 14.44 35.94
C THR A 10 2.96 13.10 36.60
N VAL A 11 3.89 12.34 36.01
CA VAL A 11 4.46 11.12 36.58
C VAL A 11 5.81 11.45 37.21
N ASP A 12 6.03 10.94 38.42
CA ASP A 12 7.22 11.30 39.20
C ASP A 12 8.45 10.48 38.80
N ILE A 13 9.63 11.04 39.02
CA ILE A 13 10.93 10.40 38.85
C ILE A 13 11.62 10.33 40.21
N THR A 14 12.08 9.14 40.60
CA THR A 14 12.80 9.01 41.87
C THR A 14 14.11 9.80 41.85
N ASN A 15 14.49 10.38 42.99
CA ASN A 15 15.79 11.07 43.13
C ASN A 15 16.96 10.17 42.73
N ALA A 16 16.89 8.87 43.02
CA ALA A 16 17.91 7.91 42.64
C ALA A 16 18.05 7.77 41.11
N ASN A 17 16.92 7.67 40.39
CA ASN A 17 16.90 7.63 38.94
C ASN A 17 17.44 8.94 38.34
N PHE A 18 16.95 10.09 38.82
CA PHE A 18 17.37 11.41 38.35
C PHE A 18 18.88 11.66 38.55
N LEU A 19 19.40 11.41 39.76
CA LEU A 19 20.83 11.59 40.07
C LEU A 19 21.73 10.60 39.32
N ALA A 20 21.20 9.43 38.94
CA ALA A 20 21.90 8.47 38.11
C ALA A 20 21.81 8.78 36.60
N GLY A 21 21.16 9.88 36.20
CA GLY A 21 20.93 10.24 34.80
C GLY A 21 19.96 9.30 34.06
N LYS A 22 19.15 8.53 34.80
CA LYS A 22 18.17 7.60 34.25
C LYS A 22 16.80 8.27 34.27
N TYR A 23 16.31 8.74 33.13
CA TYR A 23 15.01 9.40 33.07
C TYR A 23 13.85 8.40 32.96
N ILE A 24 13.68 7.62 34.03
CA ILE A 24 12.59 6.65 34.21
C ILE A 24 11.54 7.30 35.12
N PHE A 25 10.39 7.61 34.55
CA PHE A 25 9.23 8.19 35.23
C PHE A 25 8.27 7.04 35.55
N ASP A 26 8.29 6.57 36.80
CA ASP A 26 7.51 5.44 37.28
C ASP A 26 6.90 5.65 38.68
N GLY A 27 6.97 6.88 39.20
CA GLY A 27 6.34 7.22 40.46
C GLY A 27 4.82 7.31 40.35
N SER A 28 4.12 6.64 41.27
CA SER A 28 2.66 6.68 41.34
C SER A 28 2.17 8.11 41.62
N SER A 29 1.36 8.68 40.72
CA SER A 29 0.65 9.92 41.00
C SER A 29 -0.70 9.59 41.65
N ASN A 30 -0.97 10.14 42.83
CA ASN A 30 -2.30 10.09 43.45
C ASN A 30 -3.25 11.14 42.85
N TYR A 31 -2.85 11.78 41.75
CA TYR A 31 -3.51 12.94 41.15
C TYR A 31 -3.87 12.64 39.70
N ALA A 32 -5.14 12.80 39.36
CA ALA A 32 -5.66 12.65 38.00
C ALA A 32 -5.36 13.90 37.12
N GLY A 33 -4.10 14.32 37.08
CA GLY A 33 -3.65 15.53 36.38
C GLY A 33 -3.23 15.26 34.94
N ALA A 34 -3.44 16.25 34.07
CA ALA A 34 -3.00 16.25 32.68
C ALA A 34 -1.91 17.32 32.43
N VAL A 35 -1.08 17.11 31.41
CA VAL A 35 -0.17 18.15 30.91
C VAL A 35 -0.85 18.90 29.77
N ILE A 36 -1.13 20.19 29.97
CA ILE A 36 -1.87 21.01 29.00
C ILE A 36 -1.02 22.23 28.59
N ASN A 37 -0.69 22.33 27.29
CA ASN A 37 -0.08 23.52 26.72
C ASN A 37 -1.10 24.36 25.94
N GLN A 38 -1.39 25.56 26.44
CA GLN A 38 -2.21 26.58 25.76
C GLN A 38 -1.38 27.77 25.25
N GLY A 39 -0.08 27.82 25.59
CA GLY A 39 0.81 28.91 25.23
C GLY A 39 1.79 28.53 24.12
N THR A 40 2.90 29.26 24.09
CA THR A 40 4.02 28.98 23.18
C THR A 40 5.21 28.43 23.95
N ILE A 41 5.72 27.27 23.53
CA ILE A 41 6.97 26.67 23.99
C ILE A 41 7.97 26.70 22.83
N ILE A 42 9.12 27.34 23.05
CA ILE A 42 10.22 27.41 22.09
C ILE A 42 11.43 26.76 22.76
N ALA A 43 11.96 25.71 22.14
CA ALA A 43 13.26 25.14 22.49
C ALA A 43 14.35 25.71 21.58
N ALA A 44 15.57 25.81 22.10
CA ALA A 44 16.76 26.10 21.30
C ALA A 44 16.93 25.08 20.16
N GLU A 45 17.74 25.41 19.15
CA GLU A 45 18.06 24.44 18.08
C GLU A 45 18.63 23.15 18.69
N HIS A 46 18.20 22.00 18.15
CA HIS A 46 18.51 20.67 18.68
C HIS A 46 17.91 20.35 20.06
N GLY A 47 17.12 21.25 20.64
CA GLY A 47 16.47 21.06 21.94
C GLY A 47 15.35 20.02 21.92
N LEU A 48 14.96 19.59 23.12
CA LEU A 48 13.84 18.68 23.37
C LEU A 48 12.68 19.42 24.01
N VAL A 49 11.46 19.17 23.54
CA VAL A 49 10.22 19.44 24.29
C VAL A 49 9.50 18.12 24.51
N ALA A 50 9.42 17.65 25.75
CA ALA A 50 8.67 16.45 26.13
C ALA A 50 7.53 16.80 27.09
N LEU A 51 6.29 16.49 26.71
CA LEU A 51 5.10 16.58 27.58
C LEU A 51 4.59 15.16 27.82
N VAL A 52 4.66 14.67 29.07
CA VAL A 52 4.40 13.25 29.39
C VAL A 52 3.55 13.08 30.65
N GLY A 53 2.46 12.33 30.57
CA GLY A 53 1.57 12.12 31.72
C GLY A 53 0.41 11.19 31.38
N ASN A 54 -0.57 11.03 32.26
CA ASN A 54 -1.74 10.18 31.95
C ASN A 54 -2.47 10.67 30.68
N ASN A 55 -2.70 11.99 30.58
CA ASN A 55 -3.21 12.64 29.39
C ASN A 55 -2.38 13.88 29.06
N VAL A 56 -2.25 14.17 27.77
CA VAL A 56 -1.52 15.34 27.25
C VAL A 56 -2.38 16.08 26.23
N ARG A 57 -2.48 17.41 26.36
CA ARG A 57 -3.20 18.27 25.41
C ARG A 57 -2.31 19.43 24.96
N ASN A 58 -2.16 19.61 23.66
CA ASN A 58 -1.58 20.81 23.07
C ASN A 58 -2.64 21.59 22.29
N ASP A 59 -3.04 22.75 22.81
CA ASP A 59 -3.87 23.74 22.13
C ASP A 59 -3.03 24.90 21.59
N GLY A 60 -1.82 25.08 22.12
CA GLY A 60 -0.88 26.14 21.74
C GLY A 60 0.14 25.76 20.67
N THR A 61 1.34 26.34 20.75
CA THR A 61 2.43 26.08 19.80
C THR A 61 3.66 25.53 20.52
N ILE A 62 4.26 24.49 19.93
CA ILE A 62 5.55 23.94 20.34
C ILE A 62 6.51 24.01 19.16
N HIS A 63 7.67 24.64 19.35
CA HIS A 63 8.70 24.81 18.33
C HIS A 63 10.05 24.25 18.82
N ALA A 64 10.64 23.32 18.06
CA ALA A 64 11.93 22.69 18.35
C ALA A 64 12.71 22.40 17.05
N ARG A 65 13.20 23.45 16.39
CA ARG A 65 13.95 23.35 15.12
C ARG A 65 15.20 22.46 15.28
N LEU A 66 15.42 21.55 14.33
CA LEU A 66 16.47 20.52 14.36
C LEU A 66 16.45 19.60 15.60
N GLY A 67 15.42 19.72 16.43
CA GLY A 67 15.25 19.07 17.71
C GLY A 67 14.13 18.05 17.71
N ASN A 68 13.57 17.78 18.89
CA ASN A 68 12.58 16.74 19.08
C ASN A 68 11.39 17.25 19.88
N ILE A 69 10.18 16.87 19.46
CA ILE A 69 8.95 17.07 20.22
C ILE A 69 8.38 15.69 20.56
N VAL A 70 8.16 15.44 21.86
CA VAL A 70 7.58 14.20 22.38
C VAL A 70 6.30 14.52 23.15
N LEU A 71 5.18 13.92 22.75
CA LEU A 71 3.95 13.91 23.53
C LEU A 71 3.62 12.47 23.94
N GLY A 72 3.59 12.19 25.24
CA GLY A 72 3.46 10.84 25.78
C GLY A 72 2.28 10.66 26.73
N SER A 73 1.44 9.66 26.49
CA SER A 73 0.34 9.26 27.38
C SER A 73 0.53 7.84 27.93
N GLY A 74 0.50 7.69 29.25
CA GLY A 74 0.73 6.42 29.96
C GLY A 74 1.05 6.60 31.45
N ASP A 75 1.25 5.49 32.16
CA ASP A 75 1.54 5.47 33.60
C ASP A 75 3.05 5.31 33.91
N LYS A 76 3.85 4.86 32.92
CA LYS A 76 5.30 4.75 33.04
C LYS A 76 5.99 5.12 31.74
N PHE A 77 7.06 5.90 31.85
CA PHE A 77 7.86 6.36 30.71
C PHE A 77 9.35 6.17 30.94
N THR A 78 10.06 5.83 29.87
CA THR A 78 11.52 5.87 29.86
C THR A 78 11.97 6.80 28.75
N LEU A 79 12.79 7.79 29.11
CA LEU A 79 13.47 8.67 28.19
C LEU A 79 14.96 8.38 28.24
N ASP A 80 15.54 8.05 27.10
CA ASP A 80 16.98 7.87 26.95
C ASP A 80 17.56 9.05 26.18
N LEU A 81 18.61 9.67 26.73
CA LEU A 81 19.24 10.88 26.22
C LEU A 81 20.73 10.65 25.86
N TYR A 82 21.13 9.43 25.49
CA TYR A 82 22.53 9.19 25.11
C TYR A 82 22.98 10.09 23.95
N GLY A 83 24.23 10.54 24.05
CA GLY A 83 24.82 11.65 23.29
C GLY A 83 25.06 11.44 21.80
N ASP A 84 24.32 10.54 21.15
CA ASP A 84 24.33 10.31 19.70
C ASP A 84 23.14 10.96 18.97
N GLN A 85 22.37 11.81 19.66
CA GLN A 85 21.15 12.47 19.18
C GLN A 85 19.95 11.51 19.01
N LEU A 86 20.03 10.27 19.51
CA LEU A 86 18.93 9.34 19.51
C LEU A 86 18.14 9.47 20.83
N ILE A 87 17.03 10.20 20.79
CA ILE A 87 16.07 10.19 21.90
C ILE A 87 15.21 8.94 21.76
N ASN A 88 15.40 7.96 22.64
CA ASN A 88 14.49 6.82 22.73
C ASN A 88 13.43 7.12 23.79
N PHE A 89 12.16 7.04 23.40
CA PHE A 89 11.03 7.24 24.30
C PHE A 89 10.12 6.04 24.25
N SER A 90 9.88 5.41 25.39
CA SER A 90 8.92 4.33 25.54
C SER A 90 7.83 4.69 26.54
N VAL A 91 6.62 4.22 26.25
CA VAL A 91 5.53 4.16 27.23
C VAL A 91 5.45 2.71 27.70
N ASP A 92 5.96 2.46 28.90
CA ASP A 92 6.15 1.11 29.41
C ASP A 92 4.85 0.52 29.96
N ALA A 93 4.03 1.35 30.63
CA ALA A 93 2.72 0.98 31.17
C ALA A 93 1.63 1.93 30.67
N GLY A 94 0.47 1.36 30.28
CA GLY A 94 -0.64 2.14 29.77
C GLY A 94 -1.47 2.77 30.89
N SER A 95 -2.05 3.94 30.63
CA SER A 95 -2.89 4.60 31.62
C SER A 95 -4.10 3.78 32.03
N THR A 96 -4.30 3.68 33.35
CA THR A 96 -5.39 2.93 33.99
C THR A 96 -6.57 3.82 34.40
N SER A 97 -6.46 5.14 34.26
CA SER A 97 -7.53 6.10 34.58
C SER A 97 -7.39 7.38 33.77
N ALA A 98 -8.52 7.93 33.30
CA ALA A 98 -8.54 9.19 32.59
C ALA A 98 -8.29 10.38 33.55
N ALA A 99 -7.42 11.31 33.14
CA ALA A 99 -7.21 12.57 33.85
C ALA A 99 -8.37 13.55 33.62
N THR A 100 -8.39 14.63 34.41
CA THR A 100 -9.30 15.76 34.19
C THR A 100 -8.56 16.98 33.67
N ASP A 101 -9.24 17.78 32.86
CA ASP A 101 -8.73 19.06 32.36
C ASP A 101 -8.79 20.18 33.42
N GLU A 102 -8.37 21.39 33.04
CA GLU A 102 -8.36 22.56 33.94
C GLU A 102 -9.74 22.97 34.48
N ASN A 103 -10.83 22.48 33.88
CA ASN A 103 -12.22 22.71 34.29
C ASN A 103 -12.82 21.51 35.02
N GLY A 104 -12.04 20.46 35.28
CA GLY A 104 -12.51 19.22 35.91
C GLY A 104 -13.24 18.26 34.96
N GLN A 105 -13.18 18.47 33.64
CA GLN A 105 -13.79 17.56 32.67
C GLN A 105 -12.87 16.38 32.37
N VAL A 106 -13.44 15.18 32.28
CA VAL A 106 -12.68 13.96 31.97
C VAL A 106 -12.10 14.01 30.55
N MET A 107 -10.81 13.75 30.43
CA MET A 107 -10.09 13.69 29.16
C MET A 107 -10.08 12.27 28.61
N ARG A 108 -10.82 12.04 27.52
CA ARG A 108 -10.94 10.73 26.87
C ARG A 108 -9.97 10.50 25.70
N ASP A 109 -9.12 11.47 25.42
CA ASP A 109 -8.01 11.36 24.48
C ASP A 109 -6.71 11.24 25.28
N GLY A 110 -5.90 10.22 25.02
CA GLY A 110 -4.60 10.04 25.68
C GLY A 110 -3.67 11.20 25.34
N VAL A 111 -3.41 11.40 24.05
CA VAL A 111 -2.81 12.63 23.53
C VAL A 111 -3.77 13.34 22.59
N LYS A 112 -3.96 14.64 22.79
CA LYS A 112 -4.69 15.51 21.88
C LYS A 112 -3.83 16.68 21.40
N ASN A 113 -3.70 16.84 20.09
CA ASN A 113 -3.10 18.04 19.51
C ASN A 113 -4.13 18.78 18.66
N LYS A 114 -4.53 19.97 19.12
CA LYS A 114 -5.32 20.96 18.37
C LYS A 114 -4.45 22.10 17.83
N GLY A 115 -3.33 22.37 18.49
CA GLY A 115 -2.39 23.41 18.14
C GLY A 115 -1.34 22.99 17.11
N SER A 116 -0.14 23.56 17.22
CA SER A 116 0.96 23.34 16.28
C SER A 116 2.17 22.70 16.96
N LEU A 117 2.70 21.64 16.34
CA LEU A 117 3.97 21.01 16.67
C LEU A 117 4.92 21.22 15.50
N ILE A 118 6.04 21.93 15.69
CA ILE A 118 6.95 22.32 14.61
C ILE A 118 8.40 21.95 14.99
N ALA A 119 8.99 21.00 14.27
CA ALA A 119 10.36 20.53 14.45
C ALA A 119 11.04 20.31 13.09
N ASP A 120 11.17 21.37 12.27
CA ASP A 120 11.83 21.30 10.97
C ASP A 120 13.27 20.75 11.09
N GLY A 121 13.60 19.76 10.27
CA GLY A 121 14.85 18.97 10.30
C GLY A 121 15.01 18.05 11.52
N GLY A 122 13.97 17.96 12.35
CA GLY A 122 13.91 17.20 13.58
C GLY A 122 12.83 16.11 13.55
N THR A 123 12.35 15.72 14.74
CA THR A 123 11.33 14.68 14.89
C THR A 123 10.16 15.10 15.77
N ILE A 124 8.98 14.56 15.46
CA ILE A 124 7.79 14.60 16.31
C ILE A 124 7.40 13.16 16.61
N LEU A 125 7.38 12.80 17.89
CA LEU A 125 6.89 11.53 18.37
C LEU A 125 5.68 11.76 19.28
N VAL A 126 4.55 11.16 18.91
CA VAL A 126 3.36 11.11 19.76
C VAL A 126 3.08 9.66 20.09
N SER A 127 3.10 9.31 21.37
CA SER A 127 2.91 7.94 21.81
C SER A 127 1.87 7.87 22.92
N ALA A 128 0.93 6.94 22.80
CA ALA A 128 -0.10 6.72 23.80
C ALA A 128 -0.31 5.23 24.06
N LYS A 129 -0.28 4.86 25.33
CA LYS A 129 -0.63 3.53 25.82
C LYS A 129 -1.67 3.68 26.91
N ALA A 130 -2.78 2.97 26.79
CA ALA A 130 -3.84 2.94 27.80
C ALA A 130 -4.43 1.55 27.91
N ALA A 131 -5.00 1.22 29.07
CA ALA A 131 -5.81 0.03 29.21
C ALA A 131 -7.09 0.15 28.36
N GLN A 132 -7.59 -0.98 27.85
CA GLN A 132 -8.79 -1.02 27.03
C GLN A 132 -10.00 -0.42 27.79
N GLY A 133 -10.75 0.46 27.13
CA GLY A 133 -11.95 1.09 27.70
C GLY A 133 -11.71 2.32 28.57
N VAL A 134 -10.45 2.69 28.83
CA VAL A 134 -10.12 3.93 29.58
C VAL A 134 -10.23 5.17 28.71
N LEU A 135 -9.77 5.07 27.46
CA LEU A 135 -9.78 6.16 26.48
C LEU A 135 -10.69 5.84 25.31
N ASP A 136 -11.33 6.87 24.76
CA ASP A 136 -12.04 6.76 23.46
C ASP A 136 -11.00 6.68 22.33
N ARG A 137 -9.95 7.52 22.41
CA ARG A 137 -8.86 7.61 21.44
C ARG A 137 -7.51 7.62 22.15
N ALA A 138 -6.56 6.86 21.61
CA ALA A 138 -5.19 6.91 22.10
C ALA A 138 -4.56 8.26 21.73
N ILE A 139 -4.72 8.65 20.46
CA ILE A 139 -4.19 9.89 19.90
C ILE A 139 -5.27 10.55 19.04
N ASN A 140 -5.44 11.85 19.21
CA ASN A 140 -6.31 12.69 18.39
C ASN A 140 -5.54 13.90 17.84
N MET A 141 -5.18 13.84 16.56
CA MET A 141 -4.45 14.89 15.84
C MET A 141 -5.41 15.73 14.98
N GLU A 142 -5.91 16.83 15.55
CA GLU A 142 -6.77 17.82 14.88
C GLU A 142 -5.95 19.00 14.30
N GLY A 143 -4.81 19.32 14.92
CA GLY A 143 -3.95 20.43 14.57
C GLY A 143 -2.87 20.11 13.53
N VAL A 144 -1.72 20.77 13.67
CA VAL A 144 -0.58 20.65 12.75
C VAL A 144 0.57 19.90 13.42
N ALA A 145 1.19 18.97 12.69
CA ALA A 145 2.53 18.45 12.97
C ALA A 145 3.43 18.69 11.75
N GLN A 146 4.57 19.36 11.95
CA GLN A 146 5.48 19.76 10.87
C GLN A 146 6.93 19.41 11.20
N THR A 147 7.59 18.70 10.29
CA THR A 147 9.02 18.37 10.32
C THR A 147 9.60 18.48 8.91
N ARG A 148 9.57 19.67 8.30
CA ARG A 148 10.10 19.83 6.93
C ARG A 148 11.59 19.53 6.89
N SER A 149 12.07 18.99 5.78
CA SER A 149 13.50 18.72 5.60
C SER A 149 14.31 20.02 5.72
N VAL A 150 15.46 19.95 6.40
CA VAL A 150 16.45 21.03 6.45
C VAL A 150 17.75 20.48 5.89
N ALA A 151 18.27 21.13 4.85
CA ALA A 151 19.32 20.56 4.01
C ALA A 151 18.93 19.15 3.53
N GLN A 152 19.80 18.16 3.66
CA GLN A 152 19.52 16.78 3.23
C GLN A 152 18.93 15.89 4.34
N LYS A 153 18.63 16.43 5.53
CA LYS A 153 18.03 15.66 6.63
C LYS A 153 16.50 15.74 6.56
N GLY A 154 15.87 14.63 6.21
CA GLY A 154 14.42 14.48 6.24
C GLY A 154 13.87 14.46 7.67
N GLY A 155 12.79 15.18 7.91
CA GLY A 155 12.10 15.12 9.21
C GLY A 155 11.19 13.90 9.34
N VAL A 156 10.81 13.59 10.58
CA VAL A 156 10.01 12.40 10.89
C VAL A 156 8.86 12.73 11.83
N ILE A 157 7.65 12.31 11.47
CA ILE A 157 6.47 12.33 12.35
C ILE A 157 6.05 10.89 12.63
N THR A 158 5.96 10.50 13.90
CA THR A 158 5.45 9.18 14.30
C THR A 158 4.34 9.33 15.32
N LEU A 159 3.17 8.75 15.01
CA LEU A 159 2.10 8.51 15.96
C LEU A 159 2.04 7.02 16.28
N SER A 160 2.16 6.65 17.55
CA SER A 160 2.14 5.26 18.01
C SER A 160 1.11 5.07 19.11
N GLY A 161 0.11 4.23 18.86
CA GLY A 161 -0.95 3.89 19.81
C GLY A 161 -1.00 2.38 20.02
N HIS A 162 -0.89 1.91 21.26
CA HIS A 162 -0.95 0.47 21.52
C HIS A 162 -2.41 -0.05 21.46
N GLU A 163 -3.25 0.49 22.32
CA GLU A 163 -4.70 0.25 22.37
C GLU A 163 -5.42 1.56 22.03
N GLY A 164 -6.71 1.50 21.68
CA GLY A 164 -7.47 2.69 21.28
C GLY A 164 -7.39 2.99 19.77
N VAL A 165 -8.05 4.06 19.35
CA VAL A 165 -7.99 4.58 17.97
C VAL A 165 -6.95 5.69 17.89
N ILE A 166 -6.12 5.71 16.84
CA ILE A 166 -5.50 6.97 16.38
C ILE A 166 -6.44 7.63 15.39
N ARG A 167 -6.87 8.85 15.71
CA ARG A 167 -7.64 9.70 14.81
C ARG A 167 -6.78 10.84 14.29
N VAL A 168 -6.73 10.99 12.97
CA VAL A 168 -6.09 12.11 12.28
C VAL A 168 -7.15 12.88 11.50
N ALA A 169 -7.30 14.16 11.83
CA ALA A 169 -8.21 15.10 11.17
C ALA A 169 -7.53 16.44 10.83
N GLY A 170 -6.22 16.54 11.09
CA GLY A 170 -5.39 17.73 10.87
C GLY A 170 -4.37 17.58 9.74
N LYS A 171 -3.32 18.39 9.78
CA LYS A 171 -2.24 18.40 8.77
C LYS A 171 -0.94 17.80 9.33
N MET A 172 -0.29 16.98 8.51
CA MET A 172 1.08 16.49 8.76
C MET A 172 1.98 16.86 7.59
N ASP A 173 3.12 17.49 7.85
CA ASP A 173 4.02 18.00 6.81
C ASP A 173 5.46 17.65 7.15
N ALA A 174 5.96 16.59 6.52
CA ALA A 174 7.37 16.20 6.54
C ALA A 174 8.00 16.39 5.15
N SER A 175 7.54 17.38 4.40
CA SER A 175 8.00 17.62 3.03
C SER A 175 9.42 18.20 2.97
N GLY A 176 10.14 17.92 1.90
CA GLY A 176 11.48 18.44 1.60
C GLY A 176 11.52 19.15 0.26
N LYS A 177 10.84 20.30 0.16
CA LYS A 177 10.64 21.02 -1.12
C LYS A 177 11.79 21.97 -1.49
N ALA A 178 12.77 22.15 -0.61
CA ALA A 178 13.95 22.94 -0.92
C ALA A 178 14.83 22.21 -1.95
N ILE A 179 15.55 22.96 -2.79
CA ILE A 179 16.44 22.39 -3.82
C ILE A 179 17.38 21.37 -3.20
N GLY A 180 17.46 20.19 -3.82
CA GLY A 180 18.35 19.11 -3.37
C GLY A 180 17.80 18.25 -2.22
N SER A 181 16.59 18.53 -1.72
CA SER A 181 16.01 17.84 -0.56
C SER A 181 15.09 16.70 -0.98
N LYS A 182 15.00 15.66 -0.14
CA LYS A 182 14.00 14.60 -0.27
C LYS A 182 12.90 14.76 0.76
N GLY A 183 11.75 14.15 0.48
CA GLY A 183 10.67 14.01 1.44
C GLY A 183 11.09 13.23 2.69
N GLY A 184 10.50 13.59 3.83
CA GLY A 184 10.68 12.92 5.12
C GLY A 184 9.78 11.70 5.30
N LYS A 185 9.45 11.39 6.56
CA LYS A 185 8.63 10.23 6.91
C LYS A 185 7.45 10.56 7.79
N VAL A 186 6.31 9.92 7.54
CA VAL A 186 5.14 9.94 8.44
C VAL A 186 4.71 8.50 8.75
N LYS A 187 4.55 8.18 10.04
CA LYS A 187 4.05 6.88 10.51
C LYS A 187 2.83 7.08 11.41
N VAL A 188 1.74 6.38 11.14
CA VAL A 188 0.52 6.35 11.94
C VAL A 188 0.20 4.90 12.27
N LEU A 189 0.57 4.46 13.47
CA LEU A 189 0.62 3.04 13.82
C LEU A 189 -0.18 2.78 15.10
N ALA A 190 -1.27 2.02 14.98
CA ALA A 190 -2.05 1.53 16.11
C ALA A 190 -2.93 0.36 15.68
N LYS A 191 -3.55 -0.35 16.64
CA LYS A 191 -4.54 -1.40 16.33
C LYS A 191 -5.72 -0.89 15.50
N ARG A 192 -6.09 0.38 15.63
CA ARG A 192 -7.18 1.01 14.85
C ARG A 192 -6.76 2.40 14.42
N VAL A 193 -6.81 2.67 13.12
CA VAL A 193 -6.44 3.95 12.54
C VAL A 193 -7.61 4.53 11.77
N LYS A 194 -7.92 5.80 12.04
CA LYS A 194 -8.92 6.58 11.31
C LYS A 194 -8.30 7.91 10.84
N VAL A 195 -8.22 8.09 9.54
CA VAL A 195 -7.81 9.34 8.88
C VAL A 195 -9.02 9.90 8.15
N GLU A 196 -9.43 11.12 8.45
CA GLU A 196 -10.65 11.70 7.86
C GLU A 196 -10.45 13.12 7.37
N ALA A 197 -11.36 13.58 6.50
CA ALA A 197 -11.31 14.93 5.97
C ALA A 197 -11.31 15.97 7.11
N PRO A 198 -10.60 17.11 6.92
CA PRO A 198 -9.91 17.54 5.70
C PRO A 198 -8.39 17.20 5.71
N THR A 199 -7.98 16.04 6.23
CA THR A 199 -6.56 15.74 6.42
C THR A 199 -5.72 15.84 5.15
N VAL A 200 -4.56 16.48 5.31
CA VAL A 200 -3.47 16.49 4.33
C VAL A 200 -2.20 15.97 5.00
N ILE A 201 -1.59 14.96 4.40
CA ILE A 201 -0.26 14.45 4.79
C ILE A 201 0.68 14.65 3.60
N ASP A 202 1.75 15.41 3.79
CA ASP A 202 2.71 15.75 2.73
C ASP A 202 4.13 15.29 3.12
N VAL A 203 4.65 14.33 2.35
CA VAL A 203 6.03 13.85 2.37
C VAL A 203 6.69 14.06 1.00
N SER A 204 6.25 15.03 0.20
CA SER A 204 6.85 15.31 -1.12
C SER A 204 8.27 15.88 -0.99
N GLY A 205 9.09 15.75 -2.03
CA GLY A 205 10.45 16.31 -2.05
C GLY A 205 10.93 16.77 -3.43
N ASP A 206 11.98 17.59 -3.45
CA ASP A 206 12.58 18.08 -4.70
C ASP A 206 13.24 16.94 -5.49
N LEU A 207 14.13 16.19 -4.83
CA LEU A 207 14.90 15.08 -5.40
C LEU A 207 14.29 13.68 -5.17
N GLY A 208 13.01 13.63 -4.79
CA GLY A 208 12.32 12.38 -4.50
C GLY A 208 11.28 12.52 -3.39
N GLY A 209 10.19 11.77 -3.54
CA GLY A 209 9.17 11.65 -2.50
C GLY A 209 9.67 10.90 -1.26
N GLY A 210 8.99 11.12 -0.14
CA GLY A 210 9.23 10.49 1.15
C GLY A 210 8.41 9.22 1.35
N GLU A 211 8.26 8.81 2.61
CA GLU A 211 7.58 7.58 3.01
C GLU A 211 6.42 7.85 3.97
N MET A 212 5.31 7.17 3.73
CA MET A 212 4.14 7.20 4.60
C MET A 212 3.69 5.79 4.94
N LEU A 213 3.56 5.49 6.23
CA LEU A 213 3.01 4.23 6.74
C LEU A 213 1.76 4.53 7.56
N ILE A 214 0.60 4.08 7.10
CA ILE A 214 -0.68 4.22 7.78
C ILE A 214 -1.20 2.82 8.09
N GLY A 215 -1.30 2.52 9.38
CA GLY A 215 -1.77 1.23 9.88
C GLY A 215 -0.73 0.12 9.85
N GLY A 216 0.24 0.11 8.94
CA GLY A 216 1.29 -0.91 8.92
C GLY A 216 2.38 -0.66 7.88
N ASN A 217 3.27 -1.64 7.72
CA ASN A 217 4.33 -1.61 6.72
C ASN A 217 3.95 -2.45 5.49
N TYR A 218 4.81 -2.46 4.46
CA TYR A 218 4.63 -3.16 3.20
C TYR A 218 4.22 -4.62 3.43
N GLN A 219 3.07 -5.02 2.89
CA GLN A 219 2.47 -6.35 3.09
C GLN A 219 2.32 -6.78 4.55
N GLY A 220 2.19 -5.84 5.48
CA GLY A 220 2.18 -6.11 6.92
C GLY A 220 3.49 -6.68 7.45
N LYS A 221 4.57 -6.59 6.67
CA LYS A 221 5.91 -7.08 7.03
C LYS A 221 6.78 -5.93 7.45
N GLY A 222 7.24 -5.97 8.70
CA GLY A 222 8.17 -4.98 9.22
C GLY A 222 8.24 -5.03 10.74
N PRO A 223 9.12 -4.21 11.34
CA PRO A 223 9.16 -4.03 12.78
C PRO A 223 7.99 -3.20 13.33
N GLU A 224 7.28 -2.46 12.46
CA GLU A 224 6.11 -1.66 12.85
C GLU A 224 4.91 -2.52 13.23
N GLN A 225 4.15 -2.07 14.22
CA GLN A 225 2.86 -2.66 14.56
C GLN A 225 1.86 -2.51 13.41
N ASN A 226 1.17 -3.60 13.07
CA ASN A 226 0.04 -3.56 12.16
C ASN A 226 -1.27 -3.21 12.88
N ALA A 227 -2.13 -2.48 12.17
CA ALA A 227 -3.51 -2.23 12.55
C ALA A 227 -4.35 -3.46 12.27
N LEU A 228 -5.39 -3.68 13.07
CA LEU A 228 -6.48 -4.58 12.71
C LEU A 228 -7.40 -3.90 11.70
N PHE A 229 -7.64 -2.60 11.87
CA PHE A 229 -8.51 -1.81 10.98
C PHE A 229 -7.89 -0.47 10.64
N THR A 230 -7.90 -0.13 9.36
CA THR A 230 -7.46 1.17 8.85
C THR A 230 -8.55 1.78 7.97
N GLN A 231 -8.97 3.00 8.31
CA GLN A 231 -9.84 3.81 7.45
C GLN A 231 -9.11 5.10 7.05
N VAL A 232 -9.09 5.35 5.74
CA VAL A 232 -8.76 6.64 5.14
C VAL A 232 -9.98 7.11 4.37
N GLY A 233 -10.68 8.11 4.92
CA GLY A 233 -11.94 8.60 4.38
C GLY A 233 -11.79 9.45 3.12
N SER A 234 -12.92 9.75 2.49
CA SER A 234 -12.98 10.67 1.36
C SER A 234 -12.60 12.09 1.76
N GLY A 235 -11.99 12.84 0.83
CA GLY A 235 -11.47 14.19 1.07
C GLY A 235 -10.13 14.24 1.81
N VAL A 236 -9.53 13.10 2.12
CA VAL A 236 -8.13 13.01 2.59
C VAL A 236 -7.17 13.04 1.39
N SER A 237 -6.09 13.81 1.49
CA SER A 237 -5.04 13.90 0.47
C SER A 237 -3.67 13.51 1.03
N LEU A 238 -3.01 12.56 0.37
CA LEU A 238 -1.68 12.06 0.72
C LEU A 238 -0.71 12.37 -0.42
N TYR A 239 0.38 13.07 -0.12
CA TYR A 239 1.36 13.51 -1.12
C TYR A 239 2.75 12.93 -0.81
N ALA A 240 3.37 12.33 -1.81
CA ALA A 240 4.74 11.85 -1.83
C ALA A 240 5.38 12.11 -3.20
N ASP A 241 5.08 13.25 -3.82
CA ASP A 241 5.62 13.59 -5.15
C ASP A 241 7.13 13.87 -5.11
N ALA A 242 7.81 13.54 -6.21
CA ALA A 242 9.05 14.21 -6.59
C ALA A 242 8.74 15.46 -7.44
N ILE A 243 9.36 16.60 -7.13
CA ILE A 243 9.03 17.88 -7.79
C ILE A 243 9.87 18.08 -9.07
N THR A 244 11.20 17.99 -8.97
CA THR A 244 12.09 18.29 -10.10
C THR A 244 12.69 17.02 -10.69
N ASN A 245 13.52 16.30 -9.94
CA ASN A 245 14.26 15.14 -10.44
C ASN A 245 14.37 14.05 -9.38
N GLY A 246 13.70 12.94 -9.57
CA GLY A 246 13.71 11.80 -8.65
C GLY A 246 12.40 11.03 -8.69
N ASP A 247 12.40 9.90 -8.00
CA ASP A 247 11.24 9.01 -8.02
C ASP A 247 10.16 9.50 -7.05
N GLY A 248 8.90 9.25 -7.40
CA GLY A 248 7.80 9.36 -6.46
C GLY A 248 8.04 8.49 -5.22
N GLY A 249 7.50 8.92 -4.10
CA GLY A 249 7.70 8.27 -2.81
C GLY A 249 6.86 7.01 -2.62
N ARG A 250 6.83 6.54 -1.37
CA ARG A 250 6.12 5.32 -0.96
C ARG A 250 5.00 5.64 0.02
N ILE A 251 3.79 5.15 -0.26
CA ILE A 251 2.66 5.26 0.65
C ILE A 251 2.06 3.87 0.87
N ILE A 252 2.05 3.41 2.13
CA ILE A 252 1.48 2.13 2.53
C ILE A 252 0.27 2.40 3.44
N VAL A 253 -0.88 1.83 3.06
CA VAL A 253 -2.10 1.78 3.88
C VAL A 253 -2.41 0.32 4.12
N TRP A 254 -2.25 -0.13 5.37
CA TRP A 254 -2.32 -1.54 5.74
C TRP A 254 -3.23 -1.76 6.95
N ALA A 255 -3.90 -2.90 6.97
CA ALA A 255 -4.47 -3.49 8.16
C ALA A 255 -4.49 -5.03 8.00
N ASP A 256 -4.47 -5.77 9.11
CA ASP A 256 -4.53 -7.22 9.09
C ASP A 256 -5.94 -7.70 8.72
N GLU A 257 -7.01 -7.09 9.26
CA GLU A 257 -8.39 -7.53 9.01
C GLU A 257 -9.06 -6.76 7.87
N ALA A 258 -9.17 -5.42 8.00
CA ALA A 258 -9.82 -4.63 6.95
C ALA A 258 -9.27 -3.22 6.77
N THR A 259 -9.15 -2.83 5.50
CA THR A 259 -8.80 -1.48 5.06
C THR A 259 -9.93 -0.88 4.25
N GLN A 260 -10.39 0.31 4.64
CA GLN A 260 -11.18 1.18 3.78
C GLN A 260 -10.33 2.37 3.34
N PHE A 261 -10.19 2.57 2.03
CA PHE A 261 -9.46 3.69 1.45
C PHE A 261 -10.30 4.41 0.40
N ALA A 262 -10.74 5.63 0.70
CA ALA A 262 -11.50 6.52 -0.18
C ALA A 262 -10.76 7.84 -0.47
N GLY A 263 -9.47 7.89 -0.17
CA GLY A 263 -8.63 9.09 -0.26
C GLY A 263 -8.06 9.36 -1.65
N THR A 264 -7.30 10.45 -1.76
CA THR A 264 -6.49 10.77 -2.94
C THR A 264 -4.99 10.65 -2.63
N ILE A 265 -4.24 9.95 -3.47
CA ILE A 265 -2.79 9.80 -3.38
C ILE A 265 -2.11 10.38 -4.62
N PHE A 266 -1.05 11.16 -4.38
CA PHE A 266 -0.07 11.57 -5.40
C PHE A 266 1.32 11.10 -4.98
N ALA A 267 1.98 10.32 -5.83
CA ALA A 267 3.40 10.02 -5.71
C ALA A 267 4.02 9.97 -7.11
N ARG A 268 4.00 11.12 -7.79
CA ARG A 268 4.47 11.25 -9.17
C ARG A 268 5.99 11.34 -9.22
N GLY A 269 6.56 10.89 -10.35
CA GLY A 269 7.96 11.11 -10.69
C GLY A 269 8.24 12.57 -11.02
N GLY A 270 9.49 12.99 -10.87
CA GLY A 270 9.93 14.37 -11.09
C GLY A 270 9.69 14.85 -12.52
N THR A 271 9.48 16.15 -12.68
CA THR A 271 9.19 16.76 -13.99
C THR A 271 10.34 16.65 -14.99
N LEU A 272 11.58 16.52 -14.51
CA LEU A 272 12.81 16.40 -15.33
C LEU A 272 13.39 14.98 -15.35
N GLY A 273 12.90 14.07 -14.50
CA GLY A 273 13.41 12.71 -14.40
C GLY A 273 12.91 11.97 -13.16
N GLY A 274 12.95 10.64 -13.21
CA GLY A 274 12.52 9.73 -12.15
C GLY A 274 11.19 9.05 -12.43
N ASP A 275 11.01 7.88 -11.83
CA ASP A 275 9.83 7.04 -12.00
C ASP A 275 8.72 7.44 -11.03
N GLY A 276 7.50 6.97 -11.30
CA GLY A 276 6.39 7.11 -10.38
C GLY A 276 6.60 6.29 -9.13
N GLY A 277 5.98 6.71 -8.04
CA GLY A 277 6.12 6.09 -6.74
C GLY A 277 5.41 4.74 -6.61
N PHE A 278 5.41 4.24 -5.37
CA PHE A 278 4.76 2.99 -5.02
C PHE A 278 3.67 3.23 -3.98
N VAL A 279 2.48 2.68 -4.22
CA VAL A 279 1.36 2.73 -3.30
C VAL A 279 0.87 1.32 -3.00
N GLU A 280 0.59 1.04 -1.74
CA GLU A 280 -0.13 -0.16 -1.33
C GLU A 280 -1.37 0.21 -0.52
N THR A 281 -2.50 -0.42 -0.84
CA THR A 281 -3.72 -0.43 -0.03
C THR A 281 -4.19 -1.87 0.13
N SER A 282 -4.05 -2.43 1.33
CA SER A 282 -4.18 -3.87 1.56
C SER A 282 -4.78 -4.20 2.91
N ALA A 283 -5.44 -5.36 2.97
CA ALA A 283 -5.94 -6.05 4.16
C ALA A 283 -6.64 -7.35 3.74
N HIS A 284 -6.99 -8.25 4.66
CA HIS A 284 -7.77 -9.43 4.28
C HIS A 284 -9.07 -9.07 3.54
N TYR A 285 -9.82 -8.08 4.05
CA TYR A 285 -10.91 -7.43 3.34
C TYR A 285 -10.52 -6.01 2.94
N LEU A 286 -10.76 -5.65 1.67
CA LEU A 286 -10.38 -4.36 1.12
C LEU A 286 -11.57 -3.66 0.47
N ASP A 287 -11.84 -2.42 0.89
CA ASP A 287 -12.76 -1.49 0.24
C ASP A 287 -11.98 -0.26 -0.23
N VAL A 288 -11.93 -0.06 -1.54
CA VAL A 288 -11.23 1.08 -2.15
C VAL A 288 -12.18 2.09 -2.78
N MET A 289 -13.49 2.02 -2.51
CA MET A 289 -14.46 2.88 -3.17
C MET A 289 -14.19 4.38 -2.94
N GLY A 290 -13.94 5.11 -4.02
CA GLY A 290 -13.59 6.53 -4.03
C GLY A 290 -12.08 6.81 -4.12
N ALA A 291 -11.24 5.78 -4.17
CA ALA A 291 -9.79 5.90 -4.29
C ALA A 291 -9.37 6.59 -5.59
N LYS A 292 -8.49 7.59 -5.46
CA LYS A 292 -7.89 8.30 -6.59
C LYS A 292 -6.37 8.31 -6.46
N ILE A 293 -5.69 7.64 -7.37
CA ILE A 293 -4.26 7.38 -7.29
C ILE A 293 -3.57 7.91 -8.56
N ASN A 294 -2.59 8.79 -8.38
CA ASN A 294 -1.78 9.29 -9.48
C ASN A 294 -0.29 9.08 -9.22
N LEU A 295 0.29 8.13 -9.97
CA LEU A 295 1.70 7.78 -9.94
C LEU A 295 2.38 8.04 -11.30
N SER A 296 1.86 9.02 -12.06
CA SER A 296 2.42 9.36 -13.36
C SER A 296 3.88 9.83 -13.23
N ALA A 297 4.70 9.55 -14.25
CA ALA A 297 6.06 10.04 -14.34
C ALA A 297 6.31 10.64 -15.73
N PRO A 298 6.36 11.98 -15.87
CA PRO A 298 6.48 12.61 -17.18
C PRO A 298 7.77 12.25 -17.94
N ALA A 299 8.84 11.93 -17.22
CA ALA A 299 10.17 11.63 -17.76
C ALA A 299 10.69 10.24 -17.32
N GLY A 300 9.79 9.36 -16.87
CA GLY A 300 10.12 8.03 -16.36
C GLY A 300 8.98 7.03 -16.57
N GLN A 301 9.03 5.91 -15.86
CA GLN A 301 7.98 4.90 -15.88
C GLN A 301 6.87 5.25 -14.88
N THR A 302 5.62 5.03 -15.26
CA THR A 302 4.49 5.15 -14.32
C THR A 302 4.69 4.22 -13.12
N GLY A 303 4.37 4.72 -11.92
CA GLY A 303 4.46 3.95 -10.68
C GLY A 303 3.39 2.87 -10.54
N MET A 304 3.38 2.18 -9.41
CA MET A 304 2.55 1.01 -9.15
C MET A 304 1.63 1.19 -7.93
N TRP A 305 0.36 0.85 -8.10
CA TRP A 305 -0.60 0.68 -7.01
C TRP A 305 -0.87 -0.81 -6.79
N LEU A 306 -0.46 -1.31 -5.64
CA LEU A 306 -0.71 -2.67 -5.16
C LEU A 306 -1.98 -2.72 -4.31
N LEU A 307 -2.83 -3.67 -4.66
CA LEU A 307 -4.04 -4.09 -3.95
C LEU A 307 -3.83 -5.54 -3.51
N ASP A 308 -3.95 -5.85 -2.22
CA ASP A 308 -3.70 -7.21 -1.71
C ASP A 308 -4.82 -7.72 -0.75
N PRO A 309 -6.03 -8.02 -1.26
CA PRO A 309 -7.09 -8.72 -0.51
C PRO A 309 -6.89 -10.25 -0.43
N THR A 310 -7.71 -10.95 0.36
CA THR A 310 -7.69 -12.44 0.38
C THR A 310 -8.32 -13.04 -0.89
N ASP A 311 -9.53 -12.60 -1.24
CA ASP A 311 -10.24 -12.92 -2.48
C ASP A 311 -10.75 -11.61 -3.08
N VAL A 312 -10.82 -11.53 -4.41
CA VAL A 312 -11.30 -10.31 -5.08
C VAL A 312 -12.13 -10.59 -6.30
N THR A 313 -13.25 -9.88 -6.39
CA THR A 313 -14.05 -9.74 -7.60
C THR A 313 -13.93 -8.31 -8.12
N ILE A 314 -13.66 -8.15 -9.41
CA ILE A 314 -13.78 -6.88 -10.12
C ILE A 314 -15.09 -6.91 -10.90
N SER A 315 -16.05 -6.07 -10.52
CA SER A 315 -17.41 -6.09 -11.08
C SER A 315 -17.98 -4.68 -11.26
N GLY A 316 -19.18 -4.60 -11.86
CA GLY A 316 -19.98 -3.38 -11.92
C GLY A 316 -20.89 -3.18 -10.71
N ASP A 317 -20.92 -4.14 -9.78
CA ASP A 317 -21.77 -4.09 -8.60
C ASP A 317 -21.19 -3.13 -7.56
N ALA A 318 -22.08 -2.48 -6.80
CA ALA A 318 -21.65 -1.67 -5.68
C ALA A 318 -20.90 -2.54 -4.66
N THR A 319 -19.81 -2.02 -4.11
CA THR A 319 -19.20 -2.58 -2.90
C THR A 319 -20.27 -2.58 -1.81
N ALA A 320 -20.41 -3.69 -1.07
CA ALA A 320 -21.28 -3.69 0.10
C ALA A 320 -20.82 -2.55 1.02
N ASN A 321 -21.64 -1.51 1.16
CA ASN A 321 -21.33 -0.33 1.96
C ASN A 321 -21.38 -0.70 3.44
N GLU A 322 -20.32 -1.34 3.93
CA GLU A 322 -20.23 -1.73 5.33
C GLU A 322 -20.04 -0.53 6.24
N SER A 323 -20.53 -0.65 7.49
CA SER A 323 -20.41 0.40 8.48
C SER A 323 -19.02 0.38 9.12
N PHE A 324 -18.27 1.48 8.96
CA PHE A 324 -17.08 1.77 9.76
C PHE A 324 -17.51 2.63 10.95
N ALA A 325 -17.80 2.00 12.09
CA ALA A 325 -18.21 2.66 13.32
C ALA A 325 -17.11 2.55 14.38
N ASP A 326 -16.76 3.66 15.02
CA ASP A 326 -15.81 3.72 16.14
C ASP A 326 -14.44 3.07 15.91
N GLY A 327 -13.94 3.10 14.67
CA GLY A 327 -12.64 2.54 14.33
C GLY A 327 -12.65 1.04 14.07
N THR A 328 -13.83 0.42 13.97
CA THR A 328 -14.02 -0.99 13.68
C THR A 328 -14.75 -1.15 12.36
N TYR A 329 -14.33 -2.15 11.59
CA TYR A 329 -15.00 -2.58 10.37
C TYR A 329 -15.48 -4.01 10.55
N THR A 330 -16.67 -4.33 10.06
CA THR A 330 -17.20 -5.69 10.10
C THR A 330 -17.72 -6.02 8.72
N PRO A 331 -16.92 -6.69 7.88
CA PRO A 331 -17.35 -7.02 6.54
C PRO A 331 -18.48 -8.06 6.56
N SER A 332 -19.49 -7.92 5.69
CA SER A 332 -20.55 -8.92 5.55
C SER A 332 -20.13 -10.13 4.72
N THR A 333 -19.02 -10.03 3.98
CA THR A 333 -18.44 -11.11 3.17
C THR A 333 -16.92 -11.11 3.30
N ASN A 334 -16.26 -12.22 2.96
CA ASN A 334 -14.80 -12.29 2.99
C ASN A 334 -14.14 -11.92 1.65
N THR A 335 -14.94 -11.62 0.62
CA THR A 335 -14.46 -11.32 -0.73
C THR A 335 -14.55 -9.83 -0.98
N ALA A 336 -13.41 -9.20 -1.27
CA ALA A 336 -13.37 -7.81 -1.68
C ALA A 336 -14.05 -7.64 -3.04
N ASN A 337 -14.77 -6.54 -3.22
CA ASN A 337 -15.27 -6.12 -4.53
C ASN A 337 -14.61 -4.80 -4.93
N ILE A 338 -13.93 -4.80 -6.08
CA ILE A 338 -13.37 -3.59 -6.67
C ILE A 338 -14.28 -3.18 -7.81
N LEU A 339 -14.79 -1.94 -7.75
CA LEU A 339 -15.64 -1.42 -8.80
C LEU A 339 -14.83 -1.21 -10.08
N ALA A 340 -15.29 -1.79 -11.19
CA ALA A 340 -14.59 -1.73 -12.48
C ALA A 340 -14.32 -0.28 -12.93
N SER A 341 -15.28 0.63 -12.78
CA SER A 341 -15.08 2.04 -13.15
C SER A 341 -13.99 2.74 -12.33
N GLU A 342 -13.79 2.33 -11.08
CA GLU A 342 -12.74 2.87 -10.21
C GLU A 342 -11.36 2.34 -10.61
N LEU A 343 -11.25 1.03 -10.86
CA LEU A 343 -10.03 0.44 -11.39
C LEU A 343 -9.61 1.14 -12.69
N LEU A 344 -10.57 1.37 -13.61
CA LEU A 344 -10.34 2.05 -14.88
C LEU A 344 -9.93 3.52 -14.70
N GLY A 345 -10.53 4.24 -13.75
CA GLY A 345 -10.14 5.61 -13.43
C GLY A 345 -8.67 5.71 -12.99
N ASN A 346 -8.20 4.73 -12.21
CA ASN A 346 -6.83 4.69 -11.71
C ASN A 346 -5.82 4.15 -12.75
N LEU A 347 -6.24 3.21 -13.61
CA LEU A 347 -5.44 2.76 -14.76
C LEU A 347 -5.13 3.90 -15.74
N ALA A 348 -5.84 5.03 -15.71
CA ALA A 348 -5.49 6.20 -16.52
C ALA A 348 -4.14 6.84 -16.11
N THR A 349 -3.74 6.71 -14.84
CA THR A 349 -2.57 7.43 -14.27
C THR A 349 -1.55 6.54 -13.58
N THR A 350 -1.84 5.24 -13.43
CA THR A 350 -1.07 4.33 -12.58
C THR A 350 -1.07 2.90 -13.14
N ASN A 351 0.03 2.14 -12.99
CA ASN A 351 -0.01 0.68 -13.13
C ASN A 351 -0.72 0.07 -11.92
N VAL A 352 -1.57 -0.93 -12.13
CA VAL A 352 -2.31 -1.57 -11.03
C VAL A 352 -1.93 -3.04 -10.93
N ALA A 353 -1.55 -3.46 -9.72
CA ALA A 353 -1.34 -4.85 -9.37
C ALA A 353 -2.40 -5.28 -8.35
N VAL A 354 -3.14 -6.33 -8.69
CA VAL A 354 -4.04 -7.03 -7.78
C VAL A 354 -3.37 -8.34 -7.40
N LEU A 355 -2.92 -8.41 -6.17
CA LEU A 355 -2.39 -9.60 -5.52
C LEU A 355 -3.50 -10.18 -4.64
N THR A 356 -3.52 -11.50 -4.47
CA THR A 356 -4.32 -12.10 -3.39
C THR A 356 -3.44 -12.93 -2.49
N ALA A 357 -3.75 -12.92 -1.19
CA ALA A 357 -3.05 -13.68 -0.18
C ALA A 357 -3.85 -14.90 0.30
N SER A 358 -3.17 -16.00 0.65
CA SER A 358 -3.78 -17.21 1.24
C SER A 358 -3.97 -17.15 2.76
N ALA A 359 -3.78 -15.98 3.39
CA ALA A 359 -3.72 -15.82 4.84
C ALA A 359 -5.08 -15.53 5.50
N GLY A 360 -6.11 -15.17 4.73
CA GLY A 360 -7.45 -14.86 5.23
C GLY A 360 -8.50 -15.94 4.96
N ALA A 361 -9.76 -15.62 5.28
CA ALA A 361 -10.90 -16.51 5.02
C ALA A 361 -11.29 -16.48 3.53
N GLY A 362 -10.58 -17.20 2.69
CA GLY A 362 -10.81 -17.18 1.25
C GLY A 362 -9.97 -18.19 0.50
N SER A 363 -10.17 -18.23 -0.81
CA SER A 363 -9.53 -19.18 -1.71
C SER A 363 -8.23 -18.67 -2.32
N GLY A 364 -7.99 -17.37 -2.32
CA GLY A 364 -6.92 -16.73 -3.06
C GLY A 364 -7.25 -16.48 -4.54
N ASP A 365 -8.53 -16.32 -4.88
CA ASP A 365 -9.00 -16.19 -6.27
C ASP A 365 -9.17 -14.73 -6.70
N ILE A 366 -8.92 -14.49 -7.98
CA ILE A 366 -9.22 -13.23 -8.67
C ILE A 366 -10.30 -13.50 -9.73
N THR A 367 -11.41 -12.75 -9.69
CA THR A 367 -12.49 -12.86 -10.68
C THR A 367 -12.77 -11.51 -11.35
N ILE A 368 -12.86 -11.48 -12.69
CA ILE A 368 -13.29 -10.32 -13.49
C ILE A 368 -14.68 -10.58 -14.06
N ASN A 369 -15.70 -9.86 -13.60
CA ASN A 369 -17.11 -9.99 -13.99
C ASN A 369 -17.67 -8.74 -14.68
N SER A 370 -16.83 -7.75 -14.98
CA SER A 370 -17.20 -6.56 -15.73
C SER A 370 -16.17 -6.28 -16.80
N ALA A 371 -16.62 -5.76 -17.93
CA ALA A 371 -15.71 -5.35 -19.00
C ALA A 371 -14.76 -4.25 -18.51
N LEU A 372 -13.49 -4.35 -18.91
CA LEU A 372 -12.45 -3.39 -18.59
C LEU A 372 -11.93 -2.80 -19.90
N THR A 373 -12.02 -1.47 -20.06
CA THR A 373 -11.51 -0.78 -21.23
C THR A 373 -10.69 0.44 -20.83
N TRP A 374 -9.39 0.44 -21.14
CA TRP A 374 -8.51 1.59 -20.94
C TRP A 374 -7.58 1.84 -22.13
N THR A 375 -7.15 3.10 -22.28
CA THR A 375 -6.34 3.56 -23.41
C THR A 375 -4.95 4.04 -23.02
N SER A 376 -4.65 4.10 -21.72
CA SER A 376 -3.30 4.42 -21.23
C SER A 376 -2.33 3.27 -21.57
N VAL A 377 -1.04 3.54 -21.44
CA VAL A 377 0.02 2.53 -21.57
C VAL A 377 0.17 1.65 -20.32
N ASN A 378 -0.61 1.92 -19.28
CA ASN A 378 -0.47 1.26 -17.99
C ASN A 378 -0.91 -0.21 -18.05
N THR A 379 -0.34 -0.98 -17.14
CA THR A 379 -0.52 -2.43 -17.05
C THR A 379 -1.41 -2.81 -15.87
N LEU A 380 -2.35 -3.73 -16.12
CA LEU A 380 -3.05 -4.47 -15.09
C LEU A 380 -2.31 -5.80 -14.85
N THR A 381 -1.86 -6.02 -13.61
CA THR A 381 -1.23 -7.26 -13.18
C THR A 381 -2.16 -7.99 -12.22
N LEU A 382 -2.51 -9.23 -12.53
CA LEU A 382 -3.32 -10.09 -11.66
C LEU A 382 -2.45 -11.25 -11.17
N THR A 383 -2.23 -11.31 -9.85
CA THR A 383 -1.48 -12.37 -9.20
C THR A 383 -2.36 -13.05 -8.16
N ALA A 384 -2.92 -14.20 -8.52
CA ALA A 384 -3.77 -14.98 -7.63
C ALA A 384 -2.94 -15.87 -6.70
N SER A 385 -3.41 -16.11 -5.48
CA SER A 385 -2.93 -17.20 -4.61
C SER A 385 -3.44 -18.57 -5.06
N ARG A 386 -4.51 -18.61 -5.88
CA ARG A 386 -5.04 -19.79 -6.55
C ARG A 386 -5.42 -19.47 -8.01
N ASN A 387 -6.71 -19.33 -8.33
CA ASN A 387 -7.18 -19.24 -9.70
C ASN A 387 -7.45 -17.79 -10.15
N ILE A 388 -7.45 -17.60 -11.47
CA ILE A 388 -7.96 -16.37 -12.10
C ILE A 388 -9.12 -16.73 -13.02
N ALA A 389 -10.25 -16.04 -12.90
CA ALA A 389 -11.39 -16.15 -13.82
C ALA A 389 -11.64 -14.81 -14.51
N ILE A 390 -11.67 -14.80 -15.85
CA ILE A 390 -11.98 -13.62 -16.68
C ILE A 390 -13.25 -13.91 -17.46
N ASN A 391 -14.37 -13.41 -16.95
CA ASN A 391 -15.72 -13.65 -17.47
C ASN A 391 -16.25 -12.48 -18.31
N SER A 392 -15.46 -11.41 -18.50
CA SER A 392 -15.83 -10.23 -19.26
C SER A 392 -14.66 -9.63 -20.02
N ASP A 393 -14.96 -8.87 -21.07
CA ASP A 393 -13.97 -8.42 -22.04
C ASP A 393 -12.91 -7.51 -21.40
N ILE A 394 -11.65 -7.67 -21.84
CA ILE A 394 -10.55 -6.79 -21.48
C ILE A 394 -9.99 -6.14 -22.75
N THR A 395 -10.04 -4.80 -22.82
CA THR A 395 -9.53 -4.00 -23.93
C THR A 395 -8.54 -2.95 -23.43
N ALA A 396 -7.27 -3.11 -23.78
CA ALA A 396 -6.16 -2.25 -23.37
C ALA A 396 -5.25 -1.96 -24.56
N VAL A 397 -5.75 -1.22 -25.55
CA VAL A 397 -5.10 -1.15 -26.87
C VAL A 397 -3.67 -0.60 -26.86
N ASN A 398 -3.32 0.18 -25.84
CA ASN A 398 -1.96 0.66 -25.58
C ASN A 398 -1.32 0.04 -24.32
N GLY A 399 -2.13 -0.62 -23.48
CA GLY A 399 -1.76 -1.11 -22.15
C GLY A 399 -1.39 -2.59 -22.08
N GLY A 400 -0.97 -3.03 -20.90
CA GLY A 400 -0.53 -4.39 -20.64
C GLY A 400 -1.49 -5.21 -19.77
N LEU A 401 -1.50 -6.52 -19.97
CA LEU A 401 -2.12 -7.49 -19.06
C LEU A 401 -1.09 -8.55 -18.66
N ILE A 402 -0.89 -8.74 -17.36
CA ILE A 402 -0.01 -9.77 -16.80
C ILE A 402 -0.83 -10.68 -15.88
N LEU A 403 -0.73 -11.99 -16.09
CA LEU A 403 -1.48 -13.00 -15.33
C LEU A 403 -0.54 -14.00 -14.66
N THR A 404 -0.75 -14.23 -13.37
CA THR A 404 0.00 -15.18 -12.55
C THR A 404 -0.95 -15.91 -11.62
N ALA A 405 -1.24 -17.20 -11.87
CA ALA A 405 -1.96 -18.04 -10.91
C ALA A 405 -1.07 -18.42 -9.71
N GLY A 406 -1.65 -19.00 -8.66
CA GLY A 406 -0.94 -19.36 -7.43
C GLY A 406 0.21 -20.33 -7.64
N ALA A 407 -0.09 -21.45 -8.28
CA ALA A 407 0.84 -22.48 -8.70
C ALA A 407 0.74 -22.74 -10.21
N ALA A 408 1.72 -23.47 -10.75
CA ALA A 408 1.70 -23.92 -12.14
C ALA A 408 0.50 -24.85 -12.47
N THR A 409 -0.12 -25.44 -11.45
CA THR A 409 -1.29 -26.31 -11.56
C THR A 409 -2.63 -25.59 -11.38
N ASP A 410 -2.60 -24.32 -10.98
CA ASP A 410 -3.82 -23.54 -10.83
C ASP A 410 -4.27 -22.98 -12.17
N THR A 411 -5.55 -22.66 -12.26
CA THR A 411 -6.23 -22.39 -13.54
C THR A 411 -6.45 -20.91 -13.78
N ILE A 412 -6.37 -20.54 -15.05
CA ILE A 412 -6.76 -19.26 -15.60
C ILE A 412 -7.86 -19.55 -16.63
N THR A 413 -9.12 -19.32 -16.23
CA THR A 413 -10.30 -19.55 -17.06
C THR A 413 -10.72 -18.23 -17.69
N VAL A 414 -10.80 -18.21 -19.03
CA VAL A 414 -11.18 -17.01 -19.77
C VAL A 414 -12.29 -17.35 -20.75
N THR A 415 -13.46 -16.74 -20.55
CA THR A 415 -14.65 -16.94 -21.41
C THR A 415 -14.97 -15.72 -22.27
N ALA A 416 -14.20 -14.65 -22.14
CA ALA A 416 -14.42 -13.36 -22.79
C ALA A 416 -13.25 -12.95 -23.70
N ALA A 417 -13.42 -11.86 -24.45
CA ALA A 417 -12.40 -11.39 -25.38
C ALA A 417 -11.25 -10.66 -24.66
N ILE A 418 -10.03 -10.82 -25.17
CA ILE A 418 -8.85 -10.05 -24.75
C ILE A 418 -8.28 -9.30 -25.94
N ASP A 419 -8.11 -7.99 -25.80
CA ASP A 419 -7.56 -7.10 -26.82
C ASP A 419 -6.58 -6.10 -26.19
N VAL A 420 -5.28 -6.42 -26.16
CA VAL A 420 -4.27 -5.66 -25.41
C VAL A 420 -3.06 -5.29 -26.27
N ASN A 421 -2.23 -4.37 -25.80
CA ASN A 421 -0.94 -4.09 -26.44
C ASN A 421 0.10 -5.15 -26.08
N ASN A 422 0.22 -5.44 -24.77
CA ASN A 422 1.16 -6.43 -24.26
C ASN A 422 0.43 -7.45 -23.39
N PHE A 423 0.77 -8.73 -23.53
CA PHE A 423 0.23 -9.84 -22.74
C PHE A 423 1.37 -10.71 -22.22
N ASN A 424 1.36 -11.04 -20.93
CA ASN A 424 2.26 -12.02 -20.36
C ASN A 424 1.51 -12.99 -19.44
N LEU A 425 1.53 -14.27 -19.77
CA LEU A 425 1.14 -15.35 -18.87
C LEU A 425 2.40 -15.82 -18.11
N THR A 426 2.56 -15.41 -16.87
CA THR A 426 3.76 -15.74 -16.08
C THR A 426 3.66 -17.10 -15.40
N ARG A 427 2.48 -17.48 -14.88
CA ARG A 427 2.26 -18.76 -14.21
C ARG A 427 0.81 -19.23 -14.29
N GLY A 428 0.61 -20.54 -14.34
CA GLY A 428 -0.71 -21.19 -14.31
C GLY A 428 -1.10 -21.86 -15.63
N ILE A 429 -2.29 -22.45 -15.63
CA ILE A 429 -2.88 -23.16 -16.76
C ILE A 429 -3.94 -22.28 -17.41
N TRP A 430 -3.62 -21.72 -18.57
CA TRP A 430 -4.61 -21.20 -19.49
C TRP A 430 -5.17 -22.34 -20.35
N SER A 431 -6.49 -22.52 -20.35
CA SER A 431 -7.17 -23.50 -21.20
C SER A 431 -8.44 -22.93 -21.82
N GLN A 432 -8.43 -22.82 -23.15
CA GLN A 432 -9.57 -22.45 -23.98
C GLN A 432 -9.71 -23.47 -25.12
N VAL A 433 -10.69 -24.34 -25.01
CA VAL A 433 -11.00 -25.34 -26.05
C VAL A 433 -12.49 -25.21 -26.36
N THR A 434 -12.83 -24.37 -27.34
CA THR A 434 -14.21 -24.03 -27.70
C THR A 434 -14.29 -23.53 -29.14
N ASP A 435 -15.40 -23.83 -29.81
CA ASP A 435 -15.70 -23.37 -31.16
C ASP A 435 -17.03 -22.59 -31.15
N PRO A 436 -17.04 -21.27 -31.43
CA PRO A 436 -15.88 -20.43 -31.76
C PRO A 436 -15.00 -20.09 -30.54
N LEU A 437 -13.74 -19.75 -30.79
CA LEU A 437 -12.84 -19.17 -29.80
C LEU A 437 -13.24 -17.72 -29.47
N PRO A 438 -13.19 -17.27 -28.19
CA PRO A 438 -13.28 -15.85 -27.85
C PRO A 438 -12.19 -15.04 -28.53
N GLY A 439 -12.47 -13.78 -28.87
CA GLY A 439 -11.50 -12.89 -29.51
C GLY A 439 -10.23 -12.74 -28.68
N PHE A 440 -9.06 -12.83 -29.32
CA PHE A 440 -7.77 -12.65 -28.65
C PHE A 440 -6.82 -11.88 -29.56
N THR A 441 -6.39 -10.70 -29.12
CA THR A 441 -5.51 -9.81 -29.87
C THR A 441 -4.44 -9.24 -28.95
N VAL A 442 -3.18 -9.35 -29.37
CA VAL A 442 -2.02 -8.76 -28.72
C VAL A 442 -1.23 -8.00 -29.77
N ARG A 443 -1.23 -6.66 -29.69
CA ARG A 443 -0.72 -5.79 -30.76
C ARG A 443 0.81 -5.72 -30.84
N ASN A 444 1.49 -5.86 -29.70
CA ASN A 444 2.93 -5.68 -29.61
C ASN A 444 3.66 -6.92 -29.12
N ASN A 445 3.44 -7.34 -27.87
CA ASN A 445 4.25 -8.41 -27.28
C ASN A 445 3.37 -9.44 -26.55
N PHE A 446 3.32 -10.66 -27.08
CA PHE A 446 2.74 -11.83 -26.42
C PHE A 446 3.86 -12.69 -25.84
N GLN A 447 3.75 -13.02 -24.56
CA GLN A 447 4.70 -13.87 -23.84
C GLN A 447 3.99 -14.94 -23.02
N ILE A 448 4.63 -16.11 -22.97
CA ILE A 448 4.35 -17.17 -22.01
C ILE A 448 5.64 -17.37 -21.21
N ASN A 449 5.58 -17.15 -19.90
CA ASN A 449 6.72 -17.15 -18.98
C ASN A 449 7.92 -16.35 -19.51
N SER A 450 7.66 -15.09 -19.85
CA SER A 450 8.68 -14.16 -20.39
C SER A 450 9.42 -14.69 -21.64
N GLY A 451 8.77 -15.58 -22.42
CA GLY A 451 9.32 -16.16 -23.65
C GLY A 451 10.18 -17.41 -23.45
N THR A 452 10.30 -17.92 -22.22
CA THR A 452 11.05 -19.15 -21.94
C THR A 452 10.16 -20.37 -22.16
N MET A 453 10.38 -21.11 -23.25
CA MET A 453 9.57 -22.28 -23.65
C MET A 453 10.44 -23.46 -24.12
N PRO A 454 10.12 -24.72 -23.76
CA PRO A 454 9.07 -25.11 -22.80
C PRO A 454 9.47 -24.76 -21.35
N ASN A 455 8.47 -24.54 -20.49
CA ASN A 455 8.65 -24.22 -19.08
C ASN A 455 7.56 -24.88 -18.22
N SER A 456 7.90 -25.25 -16.99
CA SER A 456 6.96 -25.90 -16.07
C SER A 456 6.04 -24.94 -15.32
N ASN A 457 6.26 -23.61 -15.39
CA ASN A 457 5.47 -22.63 -14.64
C ASN A 457 4.18 -22.21 -15.34
N ALA A 458 4.12 -22.23 -16.67
CA ALA A 458 3.00 -21.69 -17.43
C ALA A 458 2.62 -22.60 -18.60
N ARG A 459 1.34 -22.95 -18.70
CA ARG A 459 0.77 -23.71 -19.80
C ARG A 459 -0.28 -22.87 -20.51
N PHE A 460 -0.20 -22.81 -21.84
CA PHE A 460 -1.15 -22.07 -22.68
C PHE A 460 -1.76 -22.99 -23.74
N LEU A 461 -3.00 -23.40 -23.53
CA LEU A 461 -3.77 -24.18 -24.49
C LEU A 461 -4.93 -23.33 -25.03
N ARG A 462 -4.91 -23.04 -26.33
CA ARG A 462 -5.98 -22.34 -27.04
C ARG A 462 -6.27 -23.02 -28.38
N ALA A 463 -7.48 -23.51 -28.56
CA ALA A 463 -7.88 -24.30 -29.73
C ALA A 463 -9.39 -24.29 -29.96
N THR A 464 -9.84 -24.53 -31.20
CA THR A 464 -11.28 -24.54 -31.53
C THR A 464 -11.95 -25.84 -31.08
N ALA A 465 -11.34 -26.99 -31.36
CA ALA A 465 -11.69 -28.33 -30.85
C ALA A 465 -10.75 -29.36 -31.52
N GLY A 466 -10.86 -30.63 -31.18
CA GLY A 466 -9.96 -31.70 -31.59
C GLY A 466 -9.92 -32.12 -33.08
N ALA A 467 -9.19 -33.22 -33.27
CA ALA A 467 -8.87 -34.03 -34.46
C ALA A 467 -7.55 -33.81 -35.18
N GLY A 468 -6.62 -33.08 -34.60
CA GLY A 468 -5.20 -33.30 -34.87
C GLY A 468 -4.74 -34.55 -34.15
N THR A 469 -5.20 -35.75 -34.54
CA THR A 469 -5.25 -37.01 -33.74
C THR A 469 -3.89 -37.49 -33.21
N SER A 470 -3.77 -38.06 -32.01
CA SER A 470 -4.17 -39.45 -31.76
C SER A 470 -4.84 -39.63 -30.39
N GLY A 471 -6.16 -39.71 -30.22
CA GLY A 471 -7.30 -39.28 -31.04
C GLY A 471 -8.37 -38.73 -30.10
N ASP A 472 -8.36 -37.45 -29.74
CA ASP A 472 -8.73 -36.37 -30.65
C ASP A 472 -8.17 -35.00 -30.18
N PRO A 473 -6.85 -34.74 -30.29
CA PRO A 473 -6.25 -33.50 -29.79
C PRO A 473 -6.27 -32.38 -30.86
N TYR A 474 -5.80 -31.19 -30.53
CA TYR A 474 -6.46 -29.94 -30.91
C TYR A 474 -6.28 -29.42 -32.36
N ILE A 475 -7.29 -28.70 -32.85
CA ILE A 475 -7.20 -27.82 -34.02
C ILE A 475 -6.77 -26.43 -33.57
N ILE A 476 -5.66 -25.95 -34.14
CA ILE A 476 -5.10 -24.63 -33.88
C ILE A 476 -5.57 -23.68 -34.98
N ALA A 477 -6.20 -22.59 -34.57
CA ALA A 477 -6.82 -21.62 -35.47
C ALA A 477 -6.15 -20.25 -35.51
N ASP A 478 -5.27 -19.95 -34.54
CA ASP A 478 -4.57 -18.68 -34.47
C ASP A 478 -3.11 -18.86 -33.99
N LEU A 479 -2.33 -17.79 -34.18
CA LEU A 479 -0.91 -17.75 -33.83
C LEU A 479 -0.65 -17.90 -32.32
N TYR A 480 -1.63 -17.59 -31.46
CA TYR A 480 -1.49 -17.71 -30.00
C TYR A 480 -1.60 -19.17 -29.56
N GLY A 481 -2.61 -19.88 -30.10
CA GLY A 481 -2.73 -21.33 -29.94
C GLY A 481 -1.49 -22.05 -30.47
N LEU A 482 -0.94 -21.60 -31.60
CA LEU A 482 0.29 -22.16 -32.17
C LEU A 482 1.48 -21.97 -31.21
N GLN A 483 1.66 -20.76 -30.66
CA GLN A 483 2.78 -20.50 -29.74
C GLN A 483 2.64 -21.30 -28.45
N GLY A 484 1.40 -21.48 -28.00
CA GLY A 484 1.04 -22.24 -26.81
C GLY A 484 1.41 -23.73 -26.85
N ILE A 485 1.53 -24.32 -28.04
CA ILE A 485 1.98 -25.72 -28.18
C ILE A 485 3.30 -25.96 -27.44
N GLY A 486 4.24 -25.01 -27.57
CA GLY A 486 5.56 -25.08 -26.94
C GLY A 486 5.59 -24.68 -25.46
N SER A 487 4.47 -24.32 -24.84
CA SER A 487 4.45 -23.73 -23.50
C SER A 487 4.96 -24.68 -22.41
N ASP A 488 4.49 -25.93 -22.40
CA ASP A 488 4.95 -26.97 -21.46
C ASP A 488 5.08 -28.35 -22.15
N SER A 489 5.61 -29.34 -21.42
CA SER A 489 5.74 -30.71 -21.95
C SER A 489 4.38 -31.40 -22.16
N THR A 490 3.35 -30.98 -21.44
CA THR A 490 1.99 -31.53 -21.55
C THR A 490 1.35 -31.15 -22.88
N THR A 491 1.47 -29.89 -23.30
CA THR A 491 1.00 -29.41 -24.61
C THR A 491 1.91 -29.92 -25.72
N LEU A 492 3.22 -29.91 -25.53
CA LEU A 492 4.17 -30.32 -26.56
C LEU A 492 4.00 -31.78 -27.00
N SER A 493 3.56 -32.65 -26.07
CA SER A 493 3.30 -34.08 -26.34
C SER A 493 1.92 -34.38 -26.96
N LYS A 494 1.08 -33.36 -27.19
CA LYS A 494 -0.21 -33.54 -27.88
C LYS A 494 -0.02 -33.51 -29.39
N TYR A 495 -1.10 -33.86 -30.09
CA TYR A 495 -1.15 -33.85 -31.54
C TYR A 495 -2.00 -32.65 -32.00
N TYR A 496 -1.64 -32.05 -33.14
CA TYR A 496 -2.25 -30.81 -33.58
C TYR A 496 -2.53 -30.83 -35.06
N LYS A 497 -3.57 -30.11 -35.48
CA LYS A 497 -3.86 -29.81 -36.88
C LYS A 497 -4.14 -28.32 -37.01
N LEU A 498 -3.65 -27.67 -38.05
CA LEU A 498 -4.02 -26.28 -38.32
C LEU A 498 -5.40 -26.22 -38.99
N SER A 499 -6.24 -25.26 -38.59
CA SER A 499 -7.50 -24.99 -39.31
C SER A 499 -7.27 -24.32 -40.67
N GLY A 500 -6.12 -23.68 -40.85
CA GLY A 500 -5.69 -23.00 -42.07
C GLY A 500 -4.28 -22.41 -41.93
N SER A 501 -3.85 -21.61 -42.90
CA SER A 501 -2.58 -20.89 -42.84
C SER A 501 -2.59 -19.85 -41.71
N ILE A 502 -1.52 -19.80 -40.92
CA ILE A 502 -1.34 -18.83 -39.84
C ILE A 502 -0.23 -17.85 -40.24
N ASP A 503 -0.55 -16.56 -40.26
CA ASP A 503 0.43 -15.51 -40.49
C ASP A 503 1.17 -15.16 -39.19
N LEU A 504 2.51 -15.24 -39.22
CA LEU A 504 3.38 -14.93 -38.10
C LEU A 504 4.01 -13.54 -38.19
N ALA A 505 3.69 -12.72 -39.20
CA ALA A 505 4.24 -11.37 -39.33
C ALA A 505 3.98 -10.50 -38.06
N ALA A 506 2.86 -10.74 -37.39
CA ALA A 506 2.51 -10.06 -36.13
C ALA A 506 3.44 -10.40 -34.95
N THR A 507 4.28 -11.44 -35.05
CA THR A 507 5.13 -11.89 -33.94
C THR A 507 6.45 -11.16 -33.86
N GLN A 508 6.78 -10.24 -34.78
CA GLN A 508 8.10 -9.59 -34.86
C GLN A 508 8.59 -8.95 -33.55
N ASN A 509 7.67 -8.44 -32.72
CA ASN A 509 7.97 -7.75 -31.48
C ASN A 509 7.83 -8.65 -30.24
N TRP A 510 7.46 -9.91 -30.44
CA TRP A 510 7.26 -10.86 -29.35
C TRP A 510 8.58 -11.21 -28.66
N ASN A 511 8.49 -11.60 -27.39
CA ASN A 511 9.62 -12.08 -26.60
C ASN A 511 10.79 -11.09 -26.60
N SER A 512 10.47 -9.83 -26.35
CA SER A 512 11.43 -8.72 -26.35
C SER A 512 12.15 -8.55 -27.70
N GLY A 513 11.42 -8.74 -28.81
CA GLY A 513 11.95 -8.61 -30.18
C GLY A 513 12.69 -9.85 -30.70
N ALA A 514 12.76 -10.94 -29.93
CA ALA A 514 13.26 -12.22 -30.43
C ALA A 514 12.32 -12.85 -31.46
N GLY A 515 11.06 -12.42 -31.47
CA GLY A 515 10.04 -12.89 -32.39
C GLY A 515 9.35 -14.16 -31.90
N TRP A 516 8.93 -14.98 -32.86
CA TRP A 516 8.37 -16.31 -32.62
C TRP A 516 9.36 -17.22 -31.88
N VAL A 517 8.90 -17.97 -30.88
CA VAL A 517 9.71 -19.03 -30.26
C VAL A 517 9.42 -20.36 -30.95
N PRO A 518 10.42 -21.03 -31.56
CA PRO A 518 10.24 -22.34 -32.18
C PRO A 518 9.62 -23.38 -31.24
N ILE A 519 8.78 -24.25 -31.80
CA ILE A 519 8.10 -25.30 -31.04
C ILE A 519 9.06 -26.48 -30.84
N GLY A 520 9.46 -26.71 -29.58
CA GLY A 520 10.40 -27.77 -29.20
C GLY A 520 11.88 -27.43 -29.46
N ASN A 521 12.77 -28.30 -28.99
CA ASN A 521 14.23 -28.19 -29.19
C ASN A 521 14.76 -29.52 -29.74
N GLU A 522 15.49 -29.48 -30.87
CA GLU A 522 16.06 -30.67 -31.52
C GLU A 522 17.10 -31.42 -30.65
N LEU A 523 17.63 -30.78 -29.60
CA LEU A 523 18.68 -31.33 -28.73
C LEU A 523 18.18 -31.96 -27.42
N ALA A 524 16.87 -31.94 -27.14
CA ALA A 524 16.28 -32.50 -25.93
C ALA A 524 15.46 -33.76 -26.23
N SER A 525 15.30 -34.64 -25.23
CA SER A 525 14.42 -35.83 -25.28
C SER A 525 12.92 -35.50 -25.40
N SER A 526 12.58 -34.23 -25.59
CA SER A 526 11.24 -33.65 -25.77
C SER A 526 11.16 -32.90 -27.11
N SER A 527 11.44 -33.60 -28.21
CA SER A 527 11.23 -33.05 -29.55
C SER A 527 9.74 -32.87 -29.83
N PHE A 528 9.36 -31.85 -30.61
CA PHE A 528 8.00 -31.73 -31.12
C PHE A 528 7.73 -32.90 -32.08
N THR A 529 6.76 -33.75 -31.76
CA THR A 529 6.41 -34.94 -32.55
C THR A 529 5.16 -34.74 -33.40
N GLY A 530 4.68 -33.50 -33.54
CA GLY A 530 3.50 -33.18 -34.32
C GLY A 530 3.72 -33.45 -35.81
N SER A 531 2.70 -34.01 -36.47
CA SER A 531 2.63 -34.22 -37.91
C SER A 531 2.00 -33.04 -38.63
#